data_AF-A0A6S7KN11-F1
#
_entry.id   AF-A0A6S7KN11-F1
#
_cell.length_a   1.000
_cell.length_b   1.000
_cell.length_c   1.000
_cell.angle_alpha   90.00
_cell.angle_beta   90.00
_cell.angle_gamma   90.00
#
_symmetry.space_group_name_H-M   'P 1'
#
loop_
_entity.id
_entity.type
_entity.pdbx_description
1 polymer ?
#
loop_
_entity_poly.entity_id
_entity_poly.type
_entity_poly.pdbx_seq_one_letter_code
_entity_poly.pdbx_strand_id
1 'polypeptide(L)'
;VEKFKHNQQPHNSLHSMFNIHTGNTLPLNENWPHLQIDAVSLYLLVLAQMIASGLTIIYTLDEVSFIQNLIYYIERAYRTPDYGIWERGCRSNNGHRELHSSSIGMAKAALESLNGFNLFGSQGTSSSVIYVDPDAFNRNCTILKTLLPRESSSKETDAALLCIIGYPAFVVDDEKLKETTGERVVENLM
;
A
#
# COMPACT_ATOMS: atom_id res chain seq x y z
N VAL A 1 -11.44 -9.84 2.10
CA VAL A 1 -10.30 -9.61 3.02
C VAL A 1 -9.91 -10.87 3.79
N GLU A 2 -10.81 -11.53 4.54
CA GLU A 2 -10.46 -12.71 5.35
C GLU A 2 -9.76 -13.84 4.58
N LYS A 3 -10.27 -14.22 3.39
CA LYS A 3 -9.63 -15.25 2.55
C LYS A 3 -8.18 -14.90 2.18
N PHE A 4 -7.89 -13.61 1.99
CA PHE A 4 -6.55 -13.12 1.64
C PHE A 4 -5.55 -13.33 2.78
N LYS A 5 -6.00 -13.27 4.04
CA LYS A 5 -5.13 -13.52 5.22
C LYS A 5 -4.55 -14.93 5.20
N HIS A 6 -5.32 -15.89 4.71
CA HIS A 6 -4.90 -17.28 4.59
C HIS A 6 -4.14 -17.55 3.28
N ASN A 7 -4.59 -16.95 2.17
CA ASN A 7 -3.99 -17.18 0.85
C ASN A 7 -3.95 -15.89 0.02
N GLN A 8 -2.75 -15.32 -0.12
CA GLN A 8 -2.49 -14.04 -0.80
C GLN A 8 -2.51 -14.16 -2.35
N GLN A 9 -3.60 -14.70 -2.90
CA GLN A 9 -3.81 -14.83 -4.34
C GLN A 9 -4.70 -13.71 -4.89
N PRO A 10 -4.57 -13.35 -6.18
CA PRO A 10 -5.38 -12.31 -6.82
C PRO A 10 -6.89 -12.53 -6.68
N HIS A 11 -7.37 -13.77 -6.81
CA HIS A 11 -8.81 -14.06 -6.66
C HIS A 11 -9.36 -13.88 -5.23
N ASN A 12 -8.47 -13.78 -4.23
CA ASN A 12 -8.84 -13.48 -2.84
C ASN A 12 -8.57 -12.01 -2.47
N SER A 13 -7.95 -11.24 -3.36
CA SER A 13 -7.62 -9.84 -3.12
C SER A 13 -8.86 -8.96 -3.12
N LEU A 14 -8.72 -7.73 -2.64
CA LEU A 14 -9.74 -6.71 -2.91
C LEU A 14 -9.79 -6.44 -4.41
N HIS A 15 -10.99 -6.13 -4.91
CA HIS A 15 -11.16 -5.61 -6.25
C HIS A 15 -10.56 -4.21 -6.34
N SER A 16 -9.91 -3.93 -7.47
CA SER A 16 -9.31 -2.62 -7.75
C SER A 16 -10.28 -1.65 -8.42
N MET A 17 -11.38 -2.15 -9.00
CA MET A 17 -12.30 -1.33 -9.79
C MET A 17 -13.75 -1.51 -9.35
N PHE A 18 -14.43 -0.38 -9.22
CA PHE A 18 -15.83 -0.30 -8.78
C PHE A 18 -16.61 0.63 -9.70
N ASN A 19 -17.90 0.34 -9.86
CA ASN A 19 -18.82 1.22 -10.54
C ASN A 19 -19.09 2.47 -9.68
N ILE A 20 -18.82 3.65 -10.22
CA ILE A 20 -18.92 4.92 -9.47
C ILE A 20 -20.33 5.26 -8.97
N HIS A 21 -21.38 4.76 -9.62
CA HIS A 21 -22.76 5.07 -9.26
C HIS A 21 -23.35 4.07 -8.26
N THR A 22 -22.95 2.80 -8.36
CA THR A 22 -23.54 1.72 -7.56
C THR A 22 -22.62 1.23 -6.44
N GLY A 23 -21.32 1.52 -6.51
CA GLY A 23 -20.31 0.96 -5.60
C GLY A 23 -20.05 -0.53 -5.80
N ASN A 24 -20.74 -1.19 -6.74
CA ASN A 24 -20.54 -2.60 -7.02
C ASN A 24 -19.20 -2.83 -7.72
N THR A 25 -18.61 -4.00 -7.47
CA THR A 25 -17.44 -4.44 -8.23
C THR A 25 -17.79 -4.54 -9.70
N LEU A 26 -16.90 -4.07 -10.57
CA LEU A 26 -17.08 -4.34 -11.99
C LEU A 26 -16.91 -5.85 -12.23
N PRO A 27 -17.59 -6.41 -13.25
CA PRO A 27 -17.43 -7.82 -13.59
C PRO A 27 -15.94 -8.13 -13.75
N LEU A 28 -15.51 -9.24 -13.17
CA LEU A 28 -14.22 -9.86 -13.46
C LEU A 28 -14.21 -10.22 -14.94
N ASN A 29 -13.85 -9.27 -15.80
CA ASN A 29 -13.29 -9.66 -17.07
C ASN A 29 -12.00 -10.38 -16.72
N GLU A 30 -11.82 -11.62 -17.20
CA GLU A 30 -10.64 -12.47 -16.93
C GLU A 30 -9.30 -11.77 -17.26
N ASN A 31 -9.35 -10.62 -17.93
CA ASN A 31 -8.23 -9.84 -18.39
C ASN A 31 -7.77 -8.72 -17.43
N TRP A 32 -8.48 -8.41 -16.33
CA TRP A 32 -8.01 -7.38 -15.40
C TRP A 32 -7.41 -7.96 -14.13
N PRO A 33 -6.10 -7.77 -13.91
CA PRO A 33 -5.46 -8.23 -12.69
C PRO A 33 -5.94 -7.40 -11.49
N HIS A 34 -6.53 -8.06 -10.50
CA HIS A 34 -6.74 -7.50 -9.16
C HIS A 34 -5.57 -7.88 -8.25
N LEU A 35 -5.37 -7.13 -7.17
CA LEU A 35 -4.24 -7.15 -6.23
C LEU A 35 -3.31 -5.94 -6.44
N GLN A 36 -3.71 -4.84 -5.82
CA GLN A 36 -2.94 -3.61 -5.68
C GLN A 36 -2.76 -3.31 -4.21
N ILE A 37 -1.55 -3.53 -3.72
CA ILE A 37 -1.24 -3.23 -2.32
C ILE A 37 -1.15 -1.72 -2.13
N ASP A 38 -0.49 -1.04 -3.07
CA ASP A 38 -0.38 0.41 -3.15
C ASP A 38 -1.73 1.13 -3.02
N ALA A 39 -2.77 0.69 -3.72
CA ALA A 39 -4.09 1.35 -3.69
C ALA A 39 -4.74 1.26 -2.30
N VAL A 40 -4.70 0.08 -1.67
CA VAL A 40 -5.25 -0.13 -0.32
C VAL A 40 -4.44 0.67 0.70
N SER A 41 -3.11 0.68 0.56
CA SER A 41 -2.22 1.45 1.42
C SER A 41 -2.42 2.96 1.29
N LEU A 42 -2.63 3.47 0.07
CA LEU A 42 -2.92 4.88 -0.17
C LEU A 42 -4.25 5.29 0.47
N TYR A 43 -5.30 4.46 0.33
CA TYR A 43 -6.57 4.69 1.01
C TYR A 43 -6.39 4.82 2.53
N LEU A 44 -5.64 3.90 3.13
CA LEU A 44 -5.37 3.89 4.57
C LEU A 44 -4.56 5.12 5.03
N LEU A 45 -3.54 5.50 4.25
CA LEU A 45 -2.72 6.68 4.53
C LEU A 45 -3.55 7.96 4.48
N VAL A 46 -4.39 8.13 3.45
CA VAL A 46 -5.27 9.29 3.30
C VAL A 46 -6.35 9.30 4.39
N LEU A 47 -6.93 8.14 4.73
CA LEU A 47 -7.89 8.02 5.82
C LEU A 47 -7.30 8.53 7.14
N ALA A 48 -6.08 8.10 7.48
CA ALA A 48 -5.38 8.57 8.67
C ALA A 48 -5.17 10.09 8.65
N GLN A 49 -4.72 10.65 7.52
CA GLN A 49 -4.53 12.10 7.36
C GLN A 49 -5.84 12.87 7.52
N MET A 50 -6.93 12.39 6.92
CA MET A 50 -8.24 13.03 7.03
C MET A 50 -8.75 13.02 8.47
N ILE A 51 -8.64 11.90 9.18
CA ILE A 51 -9.03 11.83 10.60
C ILE A 51 -8.14 12.73 11.45
N ALA A 52 -6.82 12.74 11.21
CA ALA A 52 -5.89 13.61 11.91
C ALA A 52 -6.18 15.10 11.67
N SER A 53 -6.74 15.45 10.50
CA SER A 53 -7.19 16.81 10.18
C SER A 53 -8.49 17.23 10.87
N GLY A 54 -9.13 16.32 11.63
CA GLY A 54 -10.35 16.57 12.39
C GLY A 54 -11.64 16.07 11.73
N LEU A 55 -11.56 15.35 10.61
CA LEU A 55 -12.73 14.75 9.97
C LEU A 55 -13.16 13.47 10.70
N THR A 56 -14.44 13.36 11.03
CA THR A 56 -15.01 12.11 11.52
C THR A 56 -15.47 11.27 10.33
N ILE A 57 -14.81 10.14 10.10
CA ILE A 57 -15.09 9.25 8.96
C ILE A 57 -15.55 7.86 9.43
N ILE A 58 -14.97 7.37 10.54
CA ILE A 58 -15.29 6.06 11.13
C ILE A 58 -16.20 6.29 12.33
N TYR A 59 -17.31 5.55 12.41
CA TYR A 59 -18.37 5.77 13.41
C TYR A 59 -18.64 4.55 14.29
N THR A 60 -18.27 3.35 13.82
CA THR A 60 -18.61 2.08 14.48
C THR A 60 -17.37 1.21 14.73
N LEU A 61 -17.46 0.32 15.72
CA LEU A 61 -16.38 -0.65 16.00
C LEU A 61 -16.25 -1.72 14.90
N ASP A 62 -17.30 -1.97 14.13
CA ASP A 62 -17.23 -2.87 12.98
C ASP A 62 -16.36 -2.27 11.87
N GLU A 63 -16.49 -0.96 11.62
CA GLU A 63 -15.61 -0.22 10.70
C GLU A 63 -14.16 -0.19 11.20
N VAL A 64 -13.93 0.02 12.49
CA VAL A 64 -12.58 -0.09 13.09
C VAL A 64 -12.00 -1.47 12.82
N SER A 65 -12.77 -2.52 13.08
CA SER A 65 -12.35 -3.91 12.85
C SER A 65 -12.05 -4.17 11.37
N PHE A 66 -12.83 -3.57 10.47
CA PHE A 66 -12.57 -3.62 9.04
C PHE A 66 -11.25 -2.95 8.66
N ILE A 67 -10.96 -1.75 9.19
CA ILE A 67 -9.67 -1.06 8.96
C ILE A 67 -8.50 -1.89 9.52
N GLN A 68 -8.65 -2.47 10.71
CA GLN A 68 -7.65 -3.38 11.27
C GLN A 68 -7.40 -4.60 10.38
N ASN A 69 -8.44 -5.12 9.72
CA ASN A 69 -8.29 -6.20 8.74
C ASN A 69 -7.56 -5.76 7.47
N LEU A 70 -7.69 -4.50 7.05
CA LEU A 70 -6.89 -3.93 5.96
C LEU A 70 -5.43 -3.73 6.34
N ILE A 71 -5.12 -3.44 7.60
CA ILE A 71 -3.73 -3.43 8.10
C ILE A 71 -3.11 -4.82 7.92
N TYR A 72 -3.77 -5.87 8.40
CA TYR A 72 -3.30 -7.25 8.20
C TYR A 72 -3.16 -7.65 6.72
N TYR A 73 -3.93 -7.02 5.85
CA TYR A 73 -3.86 -7.22 4.41
C TYR A 73 -2.56 -6.64 3.82
N ILE A 74 -2.16 -5.42 4.23
CA ILE A 74 -0.98 -4.72 3.68
C ILE A 74 0.33 -5.05 4.44
N GLU A 75 0.27 -5.53 5.69
CA GLU A 75 1.45 -5.89 6.49
C GLU A 75 2.40 -6.87 5.78
N ARG A 76 1.87 -7.72 4.90
CA ARG A 76 2.64 -8.72 4.16
C ARG A 76 3.17 -8.23 2.81
N ALA A 77 3.13 -6.92 2.53
CA ALA A 77 3.59 -6.34 1.26
C ALA A 77 5.01 -6.80 0.88
N TYR A 78 5.94 -6.84 1.85
CA TYR A 78 7.33 -7.29 1.69
C TYR A 78 7.53 -8.66 1.04
N ARG A 79 6.47 -9.49 1.00
CA ARG A 79 6.50 -10.86 0.45
C ARG A 79 5.30 -11.18 -0.44
N THR A 80 4.49 -10.18 -0.79
CA THR A 80 3.28 -10.37 -1.59
C THR A 80 3.45 -9.70 -2.93
N PRO A 81 3.84 -10.45 -3.98
CA PRO A 81 3.91 -9.91 -5.32
C PRO A 81 2.55 -9.43 -5.80
N ASP A 82 2.51 -8.21 -6.34
CA ASP A 82 1.31 -7.55 -6.82
C ASP A 82 1.51 -7.04 -8.27
N TYR A 83 0.55 -6.29 -8.78
CA TYR A 83 0.61 -5.75 -10.14
C TYR A 83 1.22 -4.33 -10.21
N GLY A 84 1.54 -3.74 -9.06
CA GLY A 84 2.07 -2.38 -8.91
C GLY A 84 1.07 -1.29 -9.35
N ILE A 85 1.48 -0.03 -9.19
CA ILE A 85 0.68 1.17 -9.52
C ILE A 85 0.16 1.15 -10.96
N TRP A 86 0.94 0.59 -11.89
CA TRP A 86 0.59 0.53 -13.31
C TRP A 86 -0.22 -0.69 -13.71
N GLU A 87 -0.58 -1.56 -12.77
CA GLU A 87 -1.44 -2.74 -12.99
C GLU A 87 -0.87 -3.78 -13.99
N ARG A 88 0.45 -3.78 -14.19
CA ARG A 88 1.14 -4.62 -15.18
C ARG A 88 1.86 -5.84 -14.61
N GLY A 89 2.15 -5.81 -13.31
CA GLY A 89 3.08 -6.78 -12.72
C GLY A 89 4.49 -6.54 -13.28
N CYS A 90 5.08 -7.56 -13.89
CA CYS A 90 6.40 -7.50 -14.51
C CYS A 90 6.48 -6.49 -15.69
N ARG A 91 7.71 -6.16 -16.10
CA ARG A 91 7.97 -5.26 -17.23
C ARG A 91 7.32 -5.73 -18.54
N SER A 92 7.29 -7.03 -18.80
CA SER A 92 6.71 -7.60 -20.03
C SER A 92 5.18 -7.67 -20.04
N ASN A 93 4.52 -7.35 -18.91
CA ASN A 93 3.06 -7.38 -18.78
C ASN A 93 2.43 -8.72 -19.19
N ASN A 94 3.03 -9.83 -18.76
CA ASN A 94 2.56 -11.19 -19.08
C ASN A 94 1.73 -11.83 -17.96
N GLY A 95 1.24 -11.03 -17.00
CA GLY A 95 0.49 -11.49 -15.83
C GLY A 95 1.36 -11.99 -14.67
N HIS A 96 2.70 -11.98 -14.80
CA HIS A 96 3.58 -12.29 -13.68
C HIS A 96 3.65 -11.11 -12.70
N ARG A 97 3.41 -11.38 -11.42
CA ARG A 97 3.45 -10.39 -10.35
C ARG A 97 4.85 -10.29 -9.77
N GLU A 98 5.22 -9.11 -9.30
CA GLU A 98 6.53 -8.86 -8.70
C GLU A 98 6.38 -8.07 -7.40
N LEU A 99 7.44 -8.05 -6.58
CA LEU A 99 7.51 -7.12 -5.47
C LEU A 99 7.85 -5.74 -6.02
N HIS A 100 6.92 -4.81 -5.85
CA HIS A 100 7.05 -3.43 -6.27
C HIS A 100 7.48 -2.56 -5.09
N SER A 101 8.58 -1.84 -5.24
CA SER A 101 9.08 -0.89 -4.25
C SER A 101 8.04 0.18 -3.94
N SER A 102 7.36 0.71 -4.96
CA SER A 102 6.25 1.66 -4.79
C SER A 102 5.14 1.12 -3.89
N SER A 103 4.68 -0.12 -4.10
CA SER A 103 3.67 -0.78 -3.26
C SER A 103 4.14 -1.02 -1.83
N ILE A 104 5.37 -1.50 -1.64
CA ILE A 104 5.95 -1.75 -0.32
C ILE A 104 6.16 -0.43 0.44
N GLY A 105 6.62 0.62 -0.24
CA GLY A 105 6.80 1.94 0.34
C GLY A 105 5.49 2.58 0.76
N MET A 106 4.45 2.50 -0.07
CA MET A 106 3.11 2.96 0.29
C MET A 106 2.57 2.20 1.51
N ALA A 107 2.77 0.87 1.54
CA ALA A 107 2.40 0.05 2.70
C ALA A 107 3.17 0.46 3.95
N LYS A 108 4.50 0.66 3.88
CA LYS A 108 5.30 1.17 5.02
C LYS A 108 4.69 2.47 5.55
N ALA A 109 4.36 3.42 4.69
CA ALA A 109 3.83 4.73 5.12
C ALA A 109 2.47 4.61 5.81
N ALA A 110 1.58 3.78 5.27
CA ALA A 110 0.28 3.52 5.88
C ALA A 110 0.43 2.82 7.24
N LEU A 111 1.28 1.81 7.34
CA LEU A 111 1.56 1.09 8.59
C LEU A 111 2.16 2.02 9.65
N GLU A 112 3.13 2.85 9.27
CA GLU A 112 3.78 3.82 10.15
C GLU A 112 2.78 4.85 10.67
N SER A 113 1.90 5.36 9.81
CA SER A 113 0.90 6.37 10.16
C SER A 113 -0.22 5.84 11.04
N LEU A 114 -0.60 4.56 10.88
CA LEU A 114 -1.75 3.97 11.57
C LEU A 114 -1.39 3.22 12.85
N ASN A 115 -0.12 2.90 13.09
CA ASN A 115 0.28 2.20 14.31
C ASN A 115 0.06 3.07 15.56
N GLY A 116 -0.83 2.62 16.45
CA GLY A 116 -1.25 3.39 17.62
C GLY A 116 -2.23 4.52 17.31
N PHE A 117 -2.71 4.63 16.07
CA PHE A 117 -3.63 5.68 15.64
C PHE A 117 -5.06 5.38 16.07
N ASN A 118 -5.77 6.40 16.57
CA ASN A 118 -7.17 6.26 16.97
C ASN A 118 -8.12 6.71 15.85
N LEU A 119 -8.92 5.78 15.32
CA LEU A 119 -9.80 6.06 14.18
C LEU A 119 -11.00 6.96 14.52
N PHE A 120 -11.34 7.11 15.80
CA PHE A 120 -12.34 8.08 16.25
C PHE A 120 -11.73 9.46 16.58
N GLY A 121 -10.45 9.66 16.28
CA GLY A 121 -9.72 10.89 16.59
C GLY A 121 -9.60 11.11 18.10
N SER A 122 -9.74 12.37 18.52
CA SER A 122 -9.58 12.78 19.93
C SER A 122 -10.63 12.23 20.89
N GLN A 123 -11.75 11.74 20.37
CA GLN A 123 -12.86 11.19 21.15
C GLN A 123 -12.79 9.66 21.29
N GLY A 124 -11.77 9.04 20.72
CA GLY A 124 -11.66 7.59 20.71
C GLY A 124 -11.23 6.98 22.04
N THR A 125 -11.47 5.68 22.16
CA THR A 125 -11.05 4.88 23.31
C THR A 125 -10.01 3.84 22.86
N SER A 126 -9.52 3.00 23.78
CA SER A 126 -8.57 1.94 23.44
C SER A 126 -9.11 0.91 22.42
N SER A 127 -10.43 0.78 22.29
CA SER A 127 -11.04 -0.16 21.34
C SER A 127 -11.03 0.34 19.89
N SER A 128 -10.73 1.62 19.65
CA SER A 128 -10.65 2.24 18.31
C SER A 128 -9.23 2.51 17.85
N VAL A 129 -8.23 1.99 18.58
CA VAL A 129 -6.81 2.09 18.24
C VAL A 129 -6.41 0.97 17.30
N ILE A 130 -5.70 1.33 16.23
CA ILE A 130 -5.14 0.39 15.27
C ILE A 130 -3.74 -0.01 15.69
N TYR A 131 -3.42 -1.29 15.51
CA TYR A 131 -2.10 -1.85 15.83
C TYR A 131 -1.50 -2.52 14.62
N VAL A 132 -0.19 -2.36 14.46
CA VAL A 132 0.62 -3.01 13.43
C VAL A 132 1.59 -3.99 14.08
N ASP A 133 1.79 -5.15 13.45
CA ASP A 133 2.84 -6.10 13.82
C ASP A 133 4.24 -5.48 13.59
N PRO A 134 5.04 -5.23 14.67
CA PRO A 134 6.35 -4.62 14.55
C PRO A 134 7.32 -5.43 13.66
N ASP A 135 7.22 -6.76 13.65
CA ASP A 135 8.07 -7.60 12.83
C ASP A 135 7.70 -7.47 11.34
N ALA A 136 6.41 -7.41 11.04
CA ALA A 136 5.94 -7.17 9.67
C ALA A 136 6.38 -5.79 9.18
N PHE A 137 6.24 -4.76 10.01
CA PHE A 137 6.73 -3.42 9.70
C PHE A 137 8.23 -3.41 9.39
N ASN A 138 9.06 -3.99 10.27
CA ASN A 138 10.51 -4.04 10.09
C ASN A 138 10.94 -4.80 8.82
N ARG A 139 10.22 -5.86 8.44
CA ARG A 139 10.45 -6.59 7.19
C ARG A 139 10.15 -5.73 5.97
N ASN A 140 9.06 -4.95 5.97
CA ASN A 140 8.77 -3.98 4.90
C ASN A 140 9.88 -2.93 4.78
N CYS A 141 10.34 -2.36 5.89
CA CYS A 141 11.45 -1.41 5.91
C CYS A 141 12.73 -2.00 5.31
N THR A 142 13.07 -3.22 5.70
CA THR A 142 14.30 -3.89 5.25
C THR A 142 14.25 -4.22 3.76
N ILE A 143 13.13 -4.78 3.28
CA ILE A 143 12.97 -5.12 1.88
C ILE A 143 12.94 -3.86 1.01
N LEU A 144 12.25 -2.79 1.43
CA LEU A 144 12.23 -1.53 0.68
C LEU A 144 13.63 -0.96 0.46
N LYS A 145 14.45 -0.91 1.53
CA LYS A 145 15.86 -0.46 1.44
C LYS A 145 16.71 -1.32 0.51
N THR A 146 16.38 -2.61 0.40
CA THR A 146 17.10 -3.55 -0.48
C THR A 146 16.69 -3.42 -1.93
N LEU A 147 15.44 -3.06 -2.21
CA LEU A 147 14.92 -2.92 -3.57
C LEU A 147 15.28 -1.57 -4.20
N LEU A 148 15.22 -0.48 -3.43
CA LEU A 148 15.58 0.85 -3.93
C LEU A 148 17.04 0.90 -4.41
N PRO A 149 17.34 1.64 -5.51
CA PRO A 149 16.47 2.56 -6.24
C PRO A 149 15.63 1.89 -7.35
N ARG A 150 15.48 0.56 -7.33
CA ARG A 150 14.72 -0.16 -8.35
C ARG A 150 13.25 -0.28 -7.99
N GLU A 151 12.40 -0.36 -9.02
CA GLU A 151 10.96 -0.57 -8.82
C GLU A 151 10.64 -2.04 -8.61
N SER A 152 11.23 -2.96 -9.37
CA SER A 152 11.03 -4.39 -9.18
C SER A 152 12.17 -5.22 -9.80
N SER A 153 12.03 -6.55 -9.77
CA SER A 153 13.02 -7.47 -10.33
C SER A 153 13.24 -7.33 -11.83
N SER A 154 12.21 -6.93 -12.59
CA SER A 154 12.31 -6.66 -14.03
C SER A 154 12.22 -5.18 -14.41
N LYS A 155 11.77 -4.31 -13.50
CA LYS A 155 11.70 -2.85 -13.69
C LYS A 155 12.86 -2.16 -12.96
N GLU A 156 13.85 -1.73 -13.74
CA GLU A 156 15.07 -1.08 -13.23
C GLU A 156 14.78 0.23 -12.49
N THR A 157 13.95 1.12 -13.05
CA THR A 157 13.52 2.39 -12.43
C THR A 157 12.16 2.77 -13.00
N ASP A 158 11.32 3.42 -12.19
CA ASP A 158 9.96 3.79 -12.54
C ASP A 158 9.55 5.09 -11.83
N ALA A 159 8.72 5.93 -12.46
CA ALA A 159 8.18 7.15 -11.87
C ALA A 159 7.30 6.89 -10.63
N ALA A 160 6.77 5.68 -10.49
CA ALA A 160 6.06 5.21 -9.30
C ALA A 160 6.86 5.39 -7.99
N LEU A 161 8.20 5.37 -8.08
CA LEU A 161 9.09 5.58 -6.92
C LEU A 161 8.97 7.00 -6.34
N LEU A 162 8.55 7.99 -7.14
CA LEU A 162 8.35 9.37 -6.67
C LEU A 162 7.29 9.43 -5.56
N CYS A 163 6.28 8.57 -5.61
CA CYS A 163 5.19 8.53 -4.63
C CYS A 163 5.66 8.11 -3.24
N ILE A 164 6.80 7.41 -3.14
CA ILE A 164 7.33 6.89 -1.87
C ILE A 164 8.50 7.70 -1.33
N ILE A 165 9.32 8.32 -2.20
CA ILE A 165 10.37 9.25 -1.76
C ILE A 165 9.83 10.67 -1.49
N GLY A 166 8.66 11.00 -2.06
CA GLY A 166 7.97 12.27 -1.91
C GLY A 166 6.49 12.09 -1.58
N TYR A 167 5.64 13.01 -2.04
CA TYR A 167 4.20 12.95 -1.80
C TYR A 167 3.57 11.76 -2.54
N PRO A 168 2.69 10.97 -1.90
CA PRO A 168 2.10 11.21 -0.57
C PRO A 168 2.81 10.55 0.62
N ALA A 169 3.75 9.63 0.40
CA ALA A 169 4.19 8.73 1.47
C ALA A 169 5.42 9.19 2.26
N PHE A 170 6.38 9.92 1.66
CA PHE A 170 7.60 10.44 2.31
C PHE A 170 8.32 9.41 3.21
N VAL A 171 8.44 8.18 2.73
CA VAL A 171 8.67 7.01 3.59
C VAL A 171 10.15 6.57 3.64
N VAL A 172 10.99 7.17 2.81
CA VAL A 172 12.42 6.83 2.68
C VAL A 172 13.23 7.78 3.55
N ASP A 173 13.68 7.28 4.71
CA ASP A 173 14.37 8.07 5.73
C ASP A 173 15.84 8.38 5.39
N ASP A 174 16.48 7.56 4.56
CA ASP A 174 17.85 7.75 4.13
C ASP A 174 17.89 8.78 2.99
N GLU A 175 18.31 10.01 3.30
CA GLU A 175 18.38 11.12 2.35
C GLU A 175 19.26 10.79 1.13
N LYS A 176 20.35 10.03 1.31
CA LYS A 176 21.21 9.64 0.18
C LYS A 176 20.48 8.66 -0.72
N LEU A 177 19.80 7.67 -0.16
CA LEU A 177 19.02 6.70 -0.94
C LEU A 177 17.87 7.39 -1.67
N LYS A 178 17.21 8.34 -1.02
CA LYS A 178 16.15 9.18 -1.59
C LYS A 178 16.65 10.03 -2.75
N GLU A 179 17.77 10.73 -2.59
CA GLU A 179 18.41 11.52 -3.63
C GLU A 179 18.82 10.64 -4.82
N THR A 180 19.55 9.55 -4.57
CA THR A 180 19.95 8.59 -5.61
C THR A 180 18.75 8.00 -6.36
N THR A 181 17.66 7.70 -5.64
CA THR A 181 16.43 7.20 -6.28
C THR A 181 15.80 8.28 -7.17
N GLY A 182 15.71 9.53 -6.67
CA GLY A 182 15.18 10.66 -7.44
C GLY A 182 16.00 10.97 -8.68
N GLU A 183 17.33 11.03 -8.56
CA GLU A 183 18.26 11.21 -9.67
C GLU A 183 18.07 10.13 -10.73
N ARG A 184 18.02 8.85 -10.31
CA ARG A 184 17.85 7.74 -11.25
C ARG A 184 16.51 7.82 -11.99
N VAL A 185 15.44 8.27 -11.34
CA VAL A 185 14.15 8.51 -11.99
C VAL A 185 14.26 9.63 -13.03
N VAL A 186 14.90 10.75 -12.69
CA VAL A 186 15.11 11.88 -13.62
C VAL A 186 15.94 11.44 -14.82
N GLU A 187 17.10 10.81 -14.60
CA GLU A 187 18.04 10.41 -15.66
C GLU A 187 17.46 9.42 -16.67
N ASN A 188 16.55 8.53 -16.24
CA ASN A 188 16.04 7.47 -17.10
C ASN A 188 14.70 7.79 -17.77
N LEU A 189 13.97 8.81 -17.29
CA LEU A 189 12.59 9.10 -17.74
C LEU A 189 12.36 10.53 -18.23
N MET A 190 13.28 11.47 -17.99
CA MET A 190 13.24 12.85 -18.50
C MET A 190 14.32 13.07 -19.54
#